data_AF-T1BSK1-F1
#
_entry.id   AF-T1BSK1-F1
#
_cell.length_a   1.000
_cell.length_b   1.000
_cell.length_c   1.000
_cell.angle_alpha   90.00
_cell.angle_beta   90.00
_cell.angle_gamma   90.00
#
_symmetry.space_group_name_H-M   'P 1'
#
loop_
_entity.id
_entity.type
_entity.pdbx_description
1 polymer ?
#
loop_
_entity_poly.entity_id
_entity_poly.type
_entity_poly.pdbx_seq_one_letter_code
_entity_poly.pdbx_strand_id
1 'polypeptide(L)'
;MTRGLWTALPAQALRHVATAQVESFEHYVLRMSEMTGLRRASLLKPTQIEAVHAAIPQRGLLQHVECSIGVMEHLTGQTDLRCGTLWAVSRTLSLHGVGARNRPRRWCPVCYAEQEMAEASEPLAWSIRLLQTCPAHGCALVDRCRICGATQLDCDALVQRRQCRQCAASLGWRAGSAHLAQSALERWIDAQILAIVRYAADPQSAQLPSDAFHRACRVLRCIPERWAHVPASVRSRLRTHTQRMLPPPVLEVLLEVAATQHCGVMALLTAPEAIIQTSLWPDATSAQDAGLRKPAIPLLRLRALLDHLLDEAPAAYLPPLASILPRLGMELAQARQAEPGRVARYQQRYVRQGTSARLRRLDIAVAQTLHSSALTSSLVPTPARLAQLRQRVAWHLAPEDAAKVCATAVALSHLPARG
;
A
#
# COMPACT_ATOMS: atom_id res chain seq x y z
N MET A 1 19.27 -30.61 -28.50
CA MET A 1 20.48 -30.68 -27.64
C MET A 1 20.72 -29.30 -27.05
N THR A 2 20.12 -29.00 -25.88
CA THR A 2 20.43 -27.79 -25.12
C THR A 2 21.83 -27.94 -24.54
N ARG A 3 22.79 -27.14 -25.03
CA ARG A 3 24.10 -27.01 -24.39
C ARG A 3 23.86 -26.59 -22.94
N GLY A 4 24.13 -27.48 -21.99
CA GLY A 4 24.08 -27.15 -20.58
C GLY A 4 25.09 -26.04 -20.33
N LEU A 5 24.59 -24.83 -20.01
CA LEU A 5 25.42 -23.77 -19.48
C LEU A 5 25.93 -24.26 -18.12
N TRP A 6 27.24 -24.53 -18.03
CA TRP A 6 27.89 -24.82 -16.76
C TRP A 6 27.93 -23.54 -15.94
N THR A 7 27.12 -23.48 -14.88
CA THR A 7 27.07 -22.37 -13.93
C THR A 7 27.77 -22.77 -12.62
N ALA A 8 28.27 -21.80 -11.87
CA ALA A 8 29.01 -22.05 -10.62
C ALA A 8 28.09 -22.52 -9.48
N LEU A 9 26.80 -22.16 -9.54
CA LEU A 9 25.75 -22.56 -8.60
C LEU A 9 24.60 -23.22 -9.37
N PRO A 10 23.77 -24.05 -8.70
CA PRO A 10 22.59 -24.63 -9.32
C PRO A 10 21.66 -23.58 -9.91
N ALA A 11 21.14 -23.83 -11.10
CA ALA A 11 20.19 -22.97 -11.82
C ALA A 11 18.78 -23.07 -11.21
N GLN A 12 18.62 -22.55 -9.99
CA GLN A 12 17.35 -22.53 -9.30
C GLN A 12 16.50 -21.36 -9.81
N ALA A 13 15.26 -21.61 -10.20
CA ALA A 13 14.36 -20.54 -10.59
C ALA A 13 13.83 -19.76 -9.37
N LEU A 14 13.62 -18.45 -9.57
CA LEU A 14 12.83 -17.62 -8.67
C LEU A 14 11.36 -18.10 -8.68
N ARG A 15 10.73 -18.23 -7.51
CA ARG A 15 9.34 -18.73 -7.45
C ARG A 15 8.32 -17.63 -7.74
N HIS A 16 7.25 -18.02 -8.43
CA HIS A 16 6.06 -17.19 -8.69
C HIS A 16 6.36 -15.85 -9.42
N VAL A 17 7.33 -15.87 -10.34
CA VAL A 17 7.62 -14.76 -11.28
C VAL A 17 6.36 -14.31 -12.00
N ALA A 18 6.28 -13.01 -12.33
CA ALA A 18 5.13 -12.33 -12.92
C ALA A 18 3.86 -12.28 -12.04
N THR A 19 3.97 -12.62 -10.75
CA THR A 19 2.85 -12.53 -9.80
C THR A 19 3.15 -11.61 -8.62
N ALA A 20 2.11 -11.15 -7.94
CA ALA A 20 2.27 -10.39 -6.69
C ALA A 20 2.78 -11.26 -5.51
N GLN A 21 2.87 -12.58 -5.70
CA GLN A 21 3.42 -13.54 -4.73
C GLN A 21 4.86 -13.96 -5.08
N VAL A 22 5.51 -13.25 -6.01
CA VAL A 22 6.91 -13.50 -6.37
C VAL A 22 7.76 -13.60 -5.12
N GLU A 23 8.60 -14.62 -5.10
CA GLU A 23 9.58 -14.82 -4.05
C GLU A 23 10.50 -13.62 -3.93
N SER A 24 10.82 -13.23 -2.70
CA SER A 24 11.85 -12.23 -2.48
C SER A 24 13.23 -12.78 -2.85
N PHE A 25 14.07 -11.97 -3.48
CA PHE A 25 15.48 -12.29 -3.74
C PHE A 25 16.21 -12.70 -2.45
N GLU A 26 15.82 -12.12 -1.33
CA GLU A 26 16.35 -12.50 -0.02
C GLU A 26 16.08 -13.97 0.32
N HIS A 27 14.84 -14.41 0.12
CA HIS A 27 14.43 -15.80 0.32
C HIS A 27 15.04 -16.76 -0.72
N TYR A 28 15.19 -16.29 -1.96
CA TYR A 28 15.92 -17.03 -3.00
C TYR A 28 17.37 -17.34 -2.56
N VAL A 29 18.10 -16.33 -2.09
CA VAL A 29 19.49 -16.50 -1.60
C VAL A 29 19.54 -17.42 -0.37
N LEU A 30 18.51 -17.42 0.47
CA LEU A 30 18.38 -18.35 1.60
C LEU A 30 18.22 -19.80 1.14
N ARG A 31 17.36 -20.07 0.14
CA ARG A 31 17.24 -21.40 -0.46
C ARG A 31 18.55 -21.84 -1.11
N MET A 32 19.26 -20.91 -1.75
CA MET A 32 20.56 -21.19 -2.34
C MET A 32 21.61 -21.53 -1.29
N SER A 33 21.61 -20.81 -0.17
CA SER A 33 22.45 -21.08 0.99
C SER A 33 22.20 -22.49 1.55
N GLU A 34 20.93 -22.86 1.71
CA GLU A 34 20.53 -24.18 2.20
C GLU A 34 20.97 -25.30 1.24
N MET A 35 20.70 -25.13 -0.06
CA MET A 35 21.00 -26.15 -1.06
C MET A 35 22.49 -26.38 -1.28
N THR A 36 23.31 -25.33 -1.12
CA THR A 36 24.76 -25.40 -1.37
C THR A 36 25.59 -25.59 -0.10
N GLY A 37 24.98 -25.43 1.08
CA GLY A 37 25.68 -25.36 2.37
C GLY A 37 26.54 -24.10 2.55
N LEU A 38 26.55 -23.18 1.58
CA LEU A 38 27.32 -21.94 1.64
C LEU A 38 26.56 -20.89 2.44
N ARG A 39 27.25 -20.11 3.27
CA ARG A 39 26.64 -18.97 3.98
C ARG A 39 26.20 -17.90 2.98
N ARG A 40 25.07 -17.23 3.24
CA ARG A 40 24.58 -16.08 2.42
C ARG A 40 25.66 -15.02 2.17
N ALA A 41 26.43 -14.67 3.19
CA ALA A 41 27.53 -13.71 3.07
C ALA A 41 28.63 -14.17 2.09
N SER A 42 28.82 -15.48 1.93
CA SER A 42 29.74 -16.04 0.94
C SER A 42 29.16 -16.01 -0.47
N LEU A 43 27.85 -16.24 -0.62
CA LEU A 43 27.15 -16.18 -1.91
C LEU A 43 27.09 -14.75 -2.48
N LEU A 44 26.99 -13.74 -1.61
CA LEU A 44 26.84 -12.33 -1.98
C LEU A 44 28.17 -11.55 -2.04
N LYS A 45 29.32 -12.23 -1.90
CA LYS A 45 30.63 -11.58 -2.07
C LYS A 45 30.84 -11.24 -3.55
N PRO A 46 31.09 -9.97 -3.90
CA PRO A 46 31.42 -9.61 -5.28
C PRO A 46 32.65 -10.39 -5.74
N THR A 47 32.61 -10.92 -6.96
CA THR A 47 33.81 -11.44 -7.63
C THR A 47 34.69 -10.27 -8.09
N GLN A 48 35.99 -10.49 -8.29
CA GLN A 48 36.92 -9.43 -8.73
C GLN A 48 36.52 -8.75 -10.06
N ILE A 49 35.72 -9.43 -10.88
CA ILE A 49 35.24 -8.94 -12.19
C ILE A 49 34.17 -7.86 -12.05
N GLU A 50 33.34 -7.90 -11.00
CA GLU A 50 32.24 -6.94 -10.80
C GLU A 50 32.62 -5.71 -9.96
N ALA A 51 33.77 -5.76 -9.28
CA ALA A 51 34.33 -4.62 -8.56
C ALA A 51 34.59 -3.41 -9.49
N VAL A 52 34.80 -3.66 -10.79
CA VAL A 52 35.06 -2.63 -11.81
C VAL A 52 33.78 -1.84 -12.18
N HIS A 53 32.60 -2.47 -12.19
CA HIS A 53 31.33 -1.80 -12.49
C HIS A 53 30.74 -1.03 -11.30
N ALA A 54 31.15 -1.34 -10.07
CA ALA A 54 30.71 -0.66 -8.85
C ALA A 54 31.36 0.74 -8.65
N ALA A 55 32.23 1.19 -9.55
CA ALA A 55 32.95 2.46 -9.40
C ALA A 55 32.13 3.73 -9.78
N ILE A 56 30.90 3.58 -10.27
CA ILE A 56 30.02 4.73 -10.60
C ILE A 56 29.15 5.07 -9.39
N PRO A 57 29.31 6.25 -8.75
CA PRO A 57 28.56 6.60 -7.55
C PRO A 57 27.11 6.94 -7.89
N GLN A 58 26.20 5.98 -7.73
CA GLN A 58 24.75 6.23 -7.74
C GLN A 58 24.21 6.20 -6.30
N ARG A 59 23.66 7.31 -5.82
CA ARG A 59 23.14 7.43 -4.44
C ARG A 59 21.89 6.57 -4.28
N GLY A 60 21.95 5.58 -3.40
CA GLY A 60 20.76 4.87 -2.88
C GLY A 60 21.10 3.49 -2.31
N LEU A 61 20.16 2.90 -1.58
CA LEU A 61 20.15 1.51 -1.06
C LEU A 61 20.33 0.42 -2.16
N LEU A 62 20.52 0.84 -3.41
CA LEU A 62 20.39 0.08 -4.64
C LEU A 62 21.69 -0.51 -5.14
N GLN A 63 22.84 0.11 -4.89
CA GLN A 63 24.09 -0.39 -5.45
C GLN A 63 24.45 -1.79 -4.95
N HIS A 64 24.30 -2.03 -3.64
CA HIS A 64 24.58 -3.36 -3.08
C HIS A 64 23.59 -4.44 -3.51
N VAL A 65 22.32 -4.07 -3.71
CA VAL A 65 21.28 -5.02 -4.15
C VAL A 65 21.43 -5.33 -5.64
N GLU A 66 21.69 -4.33 -6.47
CA GLU A 66 21.96 -4.51 -7.91
C GLU A 66 23.22 -5.35 -8.15
N CYS A 67 24.32 -5.06 -7.45
CA CYS A 67 25.51 -5.92 -7.51
C CYS A 67 25.19 -7.34 -7.04
N SER A 68 24.45 -7.52 -5.94
CA SER A 68 24.07 -8.85 -5.44
C SER A 68 23.22 -9.64 -6.43
N ILE A 69 22.30 -8.96 -7.12
CA ILE A 69 21.50 -9.58 -8.20
C ILE A 69 22.43 -10.02 -9.32
N GLY A 70 23.32 -9.14 -9.78
CA GLY A 70 24.30 -9.44 -10.85
C GLY A 70 25.18 -10.65 -10.52
N VAL A 71 25.78 -10.67 -9.31
CA VAL A 71 26.56 -11.82 -8.81
C VAL A 71 25.73 -13.10 -8.93
N MET A 72 24.52 -13.09 -8.38
CA MET A 72 23.70 -14.30 -8.30
C MET A 72 23.20 -14.75 -9.68
N GLU A 73 22.80 -13.83 -10.56
CA GLU A 73 22.40 -14.12 -11.94
C GLU A 73 23.58 -14.74 -12.72
N HIS A 74 24.78 -14.19 -12.57
CA HIS A 74 25.99 -14.75 -13.16
C HIS A 74 26.32 -16.15 -12.62
N LEU A 75 26.30 -16.33 -11.29
CA LEU A 75 26.64 -17.61 -10.67
C LEU A 75 25.62 -18.72 -10.93
N THR A 76 24.34 -18.39 -11.10
CA THR A 76 23.24 -19.36 -11.26
C THR A 76 22.74 -19.49 -12.70
N GLY A 77 23.16 -18.59 -13.61
CA GLY A 77 22.66 -18.50 -14.99
C GLY A 77 21.22 -18.03 -15.11
N GLN A 78 20.61 -17.55 -14.02
CA GLN A 78 19.28 -16.95 -14.03
C GLN A 78 19.35 -15.52 -14.56
N THR A 79 18.26 -15.03 -15.17
CA THR A 79 18.21 -13.68 -15.79
C THR A 79 17.08 -12.80 -15.27
N ASP A 80 16.31 -13.31 -14.31
CA ASP A 80 15.09 -12.69 -13.80
C ASP A 80 15.10 -12.54 -12.27
N LEU A 81 16.25 -12.69 -11.60
CA LEU A 81 16.35 -12.56 -10.14
C LEU A 81 16.02 -11.15 -9.67
N ARG A 82 16.20 -10.15 -10.54
CA ARG A 82 15.70 -8.79 -10.33
C ARG A 82 14.20 -8.73 -10.00
N CYS A 83 13.40 -9.67 -10.50
CA CYS A 83 11.95 -9.76 -10.26
C CYS A 83 11.61 -10.06 -8.79
N GLY A 84 12.56 -10.63 -8.04
CA GLY A 84 12.44 -10.85 -6.61
C GLY A 84 12.77 -9.61 -5.78
N THR A 85 12.94 -8.46 -6.42
CA THR A 85 13.21 -7.18 -5.78
C THR A 85 12.29 -6.09 -6.32
N LEU A 86 12.37 -4.89 -5.75
CA LEU A 86 11.67 -3.72 -6.27
C LEU A 86 12.50 -2.92 -7.28
N TRP A 87 13.45 -3.59 -7.97
CA TRP A 87 14.35 -2.98 -8.95
C TRP A 87 13.62 -2.19 -10.04
N ALA A 88 12.51 -2.73 -10.56
CA ALA A 88 11.76 -2.08 -11.63
C ALA A 88 11.17 -0.71 -11.25
N VAL A 89 10.99 -0.43 -9.96
CA VAL A 89 10.44 0.84 -9.46
C VAL A 89 11.43 1.65 -8.60
N SER A 90 12.65 1.14 -8.45
CA SER A 90 13.62 1.63 -7.47
C SER A 90 14.13 3.04 -7.72
N ARG A 91 14.19 3.46 -8.99
CA ARG A 91 14.59 4.82 -9.39
C ARG A 91 13.49 5.85 -9.19
N THR A 92 12.24 5.42 -9.18
CA THR A 92 11.05 6.29 -9.11
C THR A 92 10.50 6.40 -7.69
N LEU A 93 10.73 5.41 -6.83
CA LEU A 93 10.17 5.34 -5.48
C LEU A 93 11.26 5.19 -4.42
N SER A 94 11.23 6.06 -3.41
CA SER A 94 12.06 5.92 -2.22
C SER A 94 11.50 4.82 -1.32
N LEU A 95 12.09 3.63 -1.44
CA LEU A 95 11.71 2.47 -0.64
C LEU A 95 12.49 2.45 0.68
N HIS A 96 12.05 3.25 1.65
CA HIS A 96 12.71 3.31 2.95
C HIS A 96 12.61 1.99 3.73
N GLY A 97 13.70 1.22 3.64
CA GLY A 97 14.05 0.01 4.38
C GLY A 97 13.25 -1.25 4.04
N VAL A 98 12.99 -1.42 2.76
CA VAL A 98 13.00 -2.77 2.17
C VAL A 98 14.46 -3.26 2.25
N GLY A 99 14.73 -4.41 2.88
CA GLY A 99 16.08 -4.96 3.01
C GLY A 99 17.01 -4.28 4.05
N ALA A 100 16.48 -3.43 4.94
CA ALA A 100 17.31 -2.85 6.01
C ALA A 100 17.57 -3.88 7.12
N ARG A 101 18.85 -4.05 7.49
CA ARG A 101 19.27 -4.92 8.60
C ARG A 101 18.55 -4.53 9.90
N ASN A 102 18.26 -5.53 10.74
CA ASN A 102 17.59 -5.39 12.04
C ASN A 102 16.13 -4.88 11.99
N ARG A 103 15.45 -4.99 10.84
CA ARG A 103 14.00 -4.78 10.81
C ARG A 103 13.25 -6.04 11.28
N PRO A 104 12.12 -5.85 11.98
CA PRO A 104 11.14 -6.91 12.20
C PRO A 104 10.73 -7.50 10.85
N ARG A 105 11.02 -8.78 10.68
CA ARG A 105 10.55 -9.58 9.56
C ARG A 105 9.07 -9.86 9.77
N ARG A 106 8.29 -9.76 8.70
CA ARG A 106 6.87 -10.08 8.72
C ARG A 106 6.58 -11.34 7.93
N TRP A 107 5.61 -12.12 8.39
CA TRP A 107 5.20 -13.35 7.73
C TRP A 107 3.70 -13.59 7.87
N CYS A 108 3.17 -14.44 6.99
CA CYS A 108 1.85 -15.03 7.14
C CYS A 108 1.96 -16.30 7.99
N PRO A 109 1.29 -16.38 9.16
CA PRO A 109 1.34 -17.57 10.00
C PRO A 109 0.66 -18.78 9.33
N VAL A 110 -0.33 -18.55 8.46
CA VAL A 110 -1.02 -19.61 7.74
C VAL A 110 -0.12 -20.19 6.64
N CYS A 111 0.55 -19.35 5.84
CA CYS A 111 1.56 -19.82 4.87
C CYS A 111 2.61 -20.70 5.53
N TYR A 112 3.12 -20.31 6.71
CA TYR A 112 4.12 -21.10 7.43
C TYR A 112 3.59 -22.41 8.01
N ALA A 113 2.29 -22.50 8.29
CA ALA A 113 1.65 -23.73 8.76
C ALA A 113 1.34 -24.70 7.61
N GLU A 114 1.02 -24.19 6.43
CA GLU A 114 0.54 -24.99 5.29
C GLU A 114 1.64 -25.39 4.31
N GLN A 115 2.64 -24.53 4.10
CA GLN A 115 3.69 -24.81 3.12
C GLN A 115 4.73 -25.78 3.68
N GLU A 116 5.02 -26.82 2.91
CA GLU A 116 6.21 -27.64 3.11
C GLU A 116 7.49 -26.81 2.89
N MET A 117 8.58 -27.17 3.58
CA MET A 117 9.85 -26.42 3.48
C MET A 117 10.38 -26.40 2.04
N ALA A 118 10.21 -27.50 1.30
CA ALA A 118 10.65 -27.62 -0.07
C ALA A 118 9.93 -26.62 -1.00
N GLU A 119 8.66 -26.30 -0.74
CA GLU A 119 7.82 -25.41 -1.56
C GLU A 119 7.68 -24.00 -0.98
N ALA A 120 8.18 -23.80 0.24
CA ALA A 120 8.22 -22.53 0.95
C ALA A 120 8.70 -21.38 0.08
N SER A 121 7.98 -20.27 0.09
CA SER A 121 8.43 -19.01 -0.49
C SER A 121 7.98 -17.89 0.43
N GLU A 122 8.87 -16.94 0.71
CA GLU A 122 8.51 -15.68 1.34
C GLU A 122 8.33 -14.61 0.23
N PRO A 123 7.08 -14.17 -0.03
CA PRO A 123 6.80 -13.18 -1.05
C PRO A 123 7.52 -11.84 -0.80
N LEU A 124 8.00 -11.22 -1.87
CA LEU A 124 8.58 -9.86 -1.86
C LEU A 124 7.64 -8.85 -1.18
N ALA A 125 6.33 -8.99 -1.38
CA ALA A 125 5.34 -8.09 -0.80
C ALA A 125 5.43 -8.00 0.74
N TRP A 126 5.88 -9.06 1.42
CA TRP A 126 6.01 -9.09 2.88
C TRP A 126 7.07 -8.11 3.42
N SER A 127 8.04 -7.69 2.60
CA SER A 127 9.02 -6.69 3.01
C SER A 127 8.45 -5.24 3.01
N ILE A 128 7.27 -5.01 2.43
CA ILE A 128 6.67 -3.68 2.29
C ILE A 128 5.75 -3.36 3.46
N ARG A 129 6.22 -2.55 4.43
CA ARG A 129 5.55 -2.30 5.73
C ARG A 129 4.08 -1.86 5.69
N LEU A 130 3.66 -1.24 4.59
CA LEU A 130 2.28 -0.80 4.44
C LEU A 130 1.31 -1.96 4.13
N LEU A 131 1.79 -3.08 3.59
CA LEU A 131 0.97 -4.27 3.36
C LEU A 131 0.54 -4.88 4.70
N GLN A 132 -0.76 -5.02 4.93
CA GLN A 132 -1.30 -5.52 6.19
C GLN A 132 -1.68 -7.00 6.13
N THR A 133 -2.20 -7.46 5.00
CA THR A 133 -2.68 -8.84 4.87
C THR A 133 -1.87 -9.68 3.91
N CYS A 134 -1.87 -10.99 4.17
CA CYS A 134 -1.36 -11.96 3.23
C CYS A 134 -2.29 -12.02 2.00
N PRO A 135 -1.79 -11.85 0.77
CA PRO A 135 -2.63 -11.96 -0.43
C PRO A 135 -3.16 -13.38 -0.67
N ALA A 136 -2.51 -14.41 -0.11
CA ALA A 136 -2.96 -15.80 -0.26
C ALA A 136 -4.06 -16.19 0.75
N HIS A 137 -3.98 -15.67 1.98
CA HIS A 137 -4.84 -16.13 3.09
C HIS A 137 -5.74 -15.05 3.70
N GLY A 138 -5.55 -13.77 3.33
CA GLY A 138 -6.32 -12.65 3.87
C GLY A 138 -6.17 -12.42 5.38
N CYS A 139 -5.20 -13.07 6.04
CA CYS A 139 -4.90 -12.87 7.46
C CYS A 139 -3.82 -11.79 7.65
N ALA A 140 -3.71 -11.28 8.87
CA ALA A 140 -2.68 -10.29 9.21
C ALA A 140 -1.27 -10.84 8.99
N LEU A 141 -0.38 -10.02 8.41
CA LEU A 141 1.06 -10.25 8.49
C LEU A 141 1.54 -9.87 9.89
N VAL A 142 2.26 -10.78 10.54
CA VAL A 142 2.74 -10.60 11.93
C VAL A 142 4.26 -10.53 11.96
N ASP A 143 4.82 -9.89 12.99
CA ASP A 143 6.26 -9.79 13.23
C ASP A 143 6.71 -10.36 14.59
N ARG A 144 5.78 -10.93 15.36
CA ARG A 144 6.01 -11.40 16.74
C ARG A 144 5.57 -12.84 16.93
N CYS A 145 6.30 -13.56 17.78
CA CYS A 145 5.90 -14.88 18.22
C CYS A 145 4.60 -14.79 19.04
N ARG A 146 3.60 -15.61 18.70
CA ARG A 146 2.34 -15.67 19.47
C ARG A 146 2.49 -16.28 20.87
N ILE A 147 3.59 -17.00 21.13
CA ILE A 147 3.83 -17.71 22.40
C ILE A 147 4.56 -16.81 23.40
N CYS A 148 5.69 -16.22 23.01
CA CYS A 148 6.51 -15.40 23.91
C CYS A 148 6.50 -13.89 23.60
N GLY A 149 5.83 -13.44 22.54
CA GLY A 149 5.75 -12.02 22.14
C GLY A 149 7.01 -11.44 21.49
N ALA A 150 8.08 -12.24 21.37
CA ALA A 150 9.37 -11.81 20.82
C ALA A 150 9.24 -11.38 19.35
N THR A 151 9.77 -10.21 19.03
CA THR A 151 9.90 -9.73 17.65
C THR A 151 10.90 -10.59 16.88
N GLN A 152 10.53 -11.05 15.69
CA GLN A 152 11.41 -11.86 14.86
C GLN A 152 12.15 -10.97 13.87
N LEU A 153 13.48 -10.91 14.01
CA LEU A 153 14.37 -10.25 13.05
C LEU A 153 14.79 -11.24 11.96
N ASP A 154 15.26 -10.73 10.82
CA ASP A 154 15.85 -11.56 9.78
C ASP A 154 17.00 -12.43 10.31
N CYS A 155 17.07 -13.66 9.78
CA CYS A 155 18.11 -14.63 10.07
C CYS A 155 18.55 -15.36 8.80
N ASP A 156 19.71 -16.00 8.89
CA ASP A 156 20.43 -16.57 7.75
C ASP A 156 20.09 -18.03 7.44
N ALA A 157 19.24 -18.66 8.25
CA ALA A 157 18.86 -20.07 8.09
C ALA A 157 17.36 -20.24 7.83
N LEU A 158 17.01 -21.00 6.79
CA LEU A 158 15.64 -21.20 6.34
C LEU A 158 14.78 -21.89 7.42
N VAL A 159 15.33 -22.89 8.11
CA VAL A 159 14.62 -23.57 9.20
C VAL A 159 14.33 -22.63 10.37
N GLN A 160 15.31 -21.80 10.75
CA GLN A 160 15.17 -20.84 11.85
C GLN A 160 14.13 -19.75 11.53
N ARG A 161 13.88 -19.47 10.24
CA ARG A 161 12.82 -18.55 9.83
C ARG A 161 11.41 -19.06 10.18
N ARG A 162 11.22 -20.35 10.45
CA ARG A 162 9.91 -20.90 10.83
C ARG A 162 9.75 -21.18 12.32
N GLN A 163 10.78 -20.88 13.12
CA GLN A 163 10.80 -21.08 14.56
C GLN A 163 11.11 -19.77 15.28
N CYS A 164 10.55 -19.60 16.47
CA CYS A 164 10.85 -18.43 17.27
C CYS A 164 12.31 -18.47 17.72
N ARG A 165 13.07 -17.40 17.48
CA ARG A 165 14.47 -17.28 17.91
C ARG A 165 14.67 -17.27 19.43
N GLN A 166 13.60 -17.05 20.21
CA GLN A 166 13.67 -16.98 21.67
C GLN A 166 13.12 -18.24 22.35
N CYS A 167 11.94 -18.73 21.94
CA CYS A 167 11.31 -19.88 22.58
C CYS A 167 11.24 -21.15 21.70
N ALA A 168 11.83 -21.12 20.51
CA ALA A 168 11.83 -22.22 19.52
C ALA A 168 10.45 -22.68 19.01
N ALA A 169 9.34 -22.12 19.51
CA ALA A 169 7.99 -22.47 19.07
C ALA A 169 7.80 -22.18 17.57
N SER A 170 6.98 -23.01 16.89
CA SER A 170 6.60 -22.78 15.50
C SER A 170 5.98 -21.40 15.31
N LEU A 171 6.43 -20.69 14.27
CA LEU A 171 5.86 -19.43 13.81
C LEU A 171 4.72 -19.64 12.80
N GLY A 172 4.44 -20.88 12.42
CA GLY A 172 3.27 -21.27 11.66
C GLY A 172 2.09 -21.63 12.56
N TRP A 173 0.92 -21.07 12.30
CA TRP A 173 -0.32 -21.52 12.89
C TRP A 173 -1.51 -21.22 11.98
N ARG A 174 -2.57 -22.02 12.10
CA ARG A 174 -3.86 -21.71 11.50
C ARG A 174 -4.42 -20.49 12.24
N ALA A 175 -4.45 -19.35 11.58
CA ALA A 175 -5.25 -18.22 12.05
C ALA A 175 -6.71 -18.69 12.01
N GLY A 176 -7.44 -18.54 13.12
CA GLY A 176 -8.89 -18.75 13.07
C GLY A 176 -9.52 -17.83 12.02
N SER A 177 -10.79 -18.07 11.67
CA SER A 177 -11.60 -17.33 10.70
C SER A 177 -11.73 -15.81 10.93
N ALA A 178 -10.99 -15.25 11.89
CA ALA A 178 -10.78 -13.82 12.05
C ALA A 178 -9.89 -13.28 10.92
N HIS A 179 -10.43 -13.22 9.71
CA HIS A 179 -10.04 -12.15 8.79
C HIS A 179 -10.19 -10.84 9.58
N LEU A 180 -9.09 -10.09 9.73
CA LEU A 180 -9.23 -8.73 10.21
C LEU A 180 -10.19 -8.03 9.24
N ALA A 181 -11.28 -7.46 9.75
CA ALA A 181 -12.16 -6.63 8.95
C ALA A 181 -11.35 -5.39 8.53
N GLN A 182 -10.68 -5.49 7.38
CA GLN A 182 -9.94 -4.37 6.79
C GLN A 182 -10.94 -3.28 6.41
N SER A 183 -10.55 -2.02 6.56
CA SER A 183 -11.28 -0.93 5.92
C SER A 183 -11.11 -0.99 4.39
N ALA A 184 -11.96 -0.32 3.62
CA ALA A 184 -11.73 -0.23 2.17
C ALA A 184 -10.41 0.48 1.84
N LEU A 185 -9.98 1.45 2.66
CA LEU A 185 -8.67 2.07 2.47
C LEU A 185 -7.54 1.05 2.66
N GLU A 186 -7.59 0.21 3.69
CA GLU A 186 -6.58 -0.84 3.91
C GLU A 186 -6.55 -1.83 2.74
N ARG A 187 -7.72 -2.28 2.25
CA ARG A 187 -7.82 -3.14 1.06
C ARG A 187 -7.25 -2.45 -0.19
N TRP A 188 -7.53 -1.16 -0.37
CA TRP A 188 -7.04 -0.39 -1.50
C TRP A 188 -5.52 -0.23 -1.43
N ILE A 189 -4.95 0.09 -0.26
CA ILE A 189 -3.50 0.17 -0.04
C ILE A 189 -2.85 -1.17 -0.37
N ASP A 190 -3.38 -2.27 0.18
CA ASP A 190 -2.86 -3.62 -0.09
C ASP A 190 -2.90 -3.90 -1.61
N ALA A 191 -4.00 -3.58 -2.30
CA ALA A 191 -4.12 -3.72 -3.76
C ALA A 191 -3.09 -2.87 -4.53
N GLN A 192 -2.82 -1.62 -4.12
CA GLN A 192 -1.82 -0.78 -4.75
C GLN A 192 -0.40 -1.34 -4.57
N ILE A 193 -0.08 -1.84 -3.38
CA ILE A 193 1.21 -2.47 -3.09
C ILE A 193 1.39 -3.72 -3.95
N LEU A 194 0.38 -4.57 -4.04
CA LEU A 194 0.42 -5.78 -4.87
C LEU A 194 0.54 -5.44 -6.36
N ALA A 195 -0.03 -4.32 -6.82
CA ALA A 195 0.18 -3.84 -8.19
C ALA A 195 1.63 -3.42 -8.45
N ILE A 196 2.29 -2.74 -7.51
CA ILE A 196 3.72 -2.40 -7.59
C ILE A 196 4.57 -3.67 -7.64
N VAL A 197 4.29 -4.63 -6.74
CA VAL A 197 5.02 -5.91 -6.70
C VAL A 197 4.81 -6.68 -7.98
N ARG A 198 3.58 -6.76 -8.51
CA ARG A 198 3.31 -7.44 -9.78
C ARG A 198 4.08 -6.81 -10.95
N TYR A 199 4.14 -5.48 -11.02
CA TYR A 199 4.95 -4.80 -12.04
C TYR A 199 6.43 -5.15 -11.90
N ALA A 200 6.96 -5.14 -10.68
CA ALA A 200 8.36 -5.49 -10.42
C ALA A 200 8.67 -6.98 -10.66
N ALA A 201 7.69 -7.85 -10.47
CA ALA A 201 7.80 -9.29 -10.65
C ALA A 201 7.80 -9.73 -12.13
N ASP A 202 7.38 -8.86 -13.04
CA ASP A 202 7.29 -9.18 -14.46
C ASP A 202 8.64 -8.97 -15.15
N PRO A 203 9.25 -10.02 -15.74
CA PRO A 203 10.54 -9.91 -16.43
C PRO A 203 10.53 -8.93 -17.61
N GLN A 204 9.35 -8.69 -18.21
CA GLN A 204 9.15 -7.79 -19.33
C GLN A 204 8.99 -6.33 -18.91
N SER A 205 8.75 -6.06 -17.63
CA SER A 205 8.64 -4.70 -17.12
C SER A 205 9.97 -3.96 -17.21
N ALA A 206 9.96 -2.84 -17.91
CA ALA A 206 11.08 -1.92 -17.91
C ALA A 206 11.24 -1.25 -16.55
N GLN A 207 12.48 -0.92 -16.17
CA GLN A 207 12.73 -0.07 -15.02
C GLN A 207 12.11 1.31 -15.25
N LEU A 208 11.29 1.76 -14.31
CA LEU A 208 10.68 3.07 -14.38
C LEU A 208 11.74 4.17 -14.33
N PRO A 209 11.59 5.23 -15.13
CA PRO A 209 12.55 6.32 -15.14
C PRO A 209 12.42 7.15 -13.85
N SER A 210 13.54 7.73 -13.40
CA SER A 210 13.63 8.44 -12.11
C SER A 210 12.70 9.65 -12.00
N ASP A 211 12.32 10.24 -13.13
CA ASP A 211 11.43 11.39 -13.23
C ASP A 211 9.95 11.01 -13.40
N ALA A 212 9.57 9.72 -13.41
CA ALA A 212 8.18 9.30 -13.64
C ALA A 212 7.17 9.97 -12.69
N PHE A 213 7.47 10.02 -11.38
CA PHE A 213 6.62 10.75 -10.43
C PHE A 213 6.59 12.26 -10.70
N HIS A 214 7.73 12.84 -11.09
CA HIS A 214 7.80 14.26 -11.43
C HIS A 214 6.97 14.58 -12.68
N ARG A 215 6.98 13.72 -13.70
CA ARG A 215 6.10 13.83 -14.88
C ARG A 215 4.64 13.79 -14.49
N ALA A 216 4.25 12.85 -13.63
CA ALA A 216 2.89 12.77 -13.10
C ALA A 216 2.46 14.07 -12.40
N CYS A 217 3.31 14.64 -11.54
CA CYS A 217 3.00 15.92 -10.90
C CYS A 217 2.95 17.10 -11.88
N ARG A 218 3.79 17.13 -12.92
CA ARG A 218 3.73 18.16 -13.97
C ARG A 218 2.42 18.11 -14.72
N VAL A 219 1.97 16.91 -15.07
CA VAL A 219 0.66 16.65 -15.67
C VAL A 219 -0.46 17.18 -14.77
N LEU A 220 -0.48 16.80 -13.49
CA LEU A 220 -1.49 17.26 -12.55
C LEU A 220 -1.50 18.78 -12.37
N ARG A 221 -0.33 19.42 -12.42
CA ARG A 221 -0.19 20.89 -12.30
C ARG A 221 -0.86 21.64 -13.47
N CYS A 222 -1.00 21.01 -14.63
CA CYS A 222 -1.72 21.58 -15.76
C CYS A 222 -3.25 21.55 -15.59
N ILE A 223 -3.77 20.91 -14.53
CA ILE A 223 -5.20 20.76 -14.25
C ILE A 223 -5.49 21.39 -12.88
N PRO A 224 -5.84 22.69 -12.79
CA PRO A 224 -5.96 23.42 -11.53
C PRO A 224 -6.87 22.73 -10.48
N GLU A 225 -7.97 22.14 -10.93
CA GLU A 225 -8.93 21.44 -10.06
C GLU A 225 -8.29 20.25 -9.37
N ARG A 226 -7.51 19.45 -10.11
CA ARG A 226 -6.83 18.24 -9.60
C ARG A 226 -5.58 18.58 -8.83
N TRP A 227 -4.86 19.61 -9.27
CA TRP A 227 -3.70 20.15 -8.58
C TRP A 227 -4.07 20.60 -7.17
N ALA A 228 -5.25 21.20 -6.97
CA ALA A 228 -5.72 21.62 -5.65
C ALA A 228 -5.81 20.46 -4.63
N HIS A 229 -6.06 19.23 -5.08
CA HIS A 229 -6.12 18.04 -4.23
C HIS A 229 -4.75 17.40 -3.96
N VAL A 230 -3.69 17.80 -4.66
CA VAL A 230 -2.34 17.30 -4.39
C VAL A 230 -1.88 17.78 -3.00
N PRO A 231 -1.22 16.92 -2.18
CA PRO A 231 -0.73 17.30 -0.86
C PRO A 231 0.12 18.56 -0.87
N ALA A 232 -0.09 19.44 0.12
CA ALA A 232 0.59 20.73 0.22
C ALA A 232 2.12 20.59 0.25
N SER A 233 2.63 19.52 0.84
CA SER A 233 4.07 19.17 0.88
C SER A 233 4.66 18.97 -0.52
N VAL A 234 3.92 18.31 -1.42
CA VAL A 234 4.30 18.11 -2.82
C VAL A 234 4.16 19.41 -3.61
N ARG A 235 3.04 20.13 -3.43
CA ARG A 235 2.79 21.40 -4.10
C ARG A 235 3.86 22.45 -3.77
N SER A 236 4.22 22.60 -2.50
CA SER A 236 5.22 23.57 -2.03
C SER A 236 6.57 23.36 -2.71
N ARG A 237 7.04 22.11 -2.77
CA ARG A 237 8.31 21.75 -3.42
C ARG A 237 8.34 22.06 -4.92
N LEU A 238 7.22 21.89 -5.61
CA LEU A 238 7.11 22.21 -7.04
C LEU A 238 6.94 23.70 -7.33
N ARG A 239 6.46 24.49 -6.36
CA ARG A 239 6.42 25.96 -6.46
C ARG A 239 7.80 26.58 -6.28
N THR A 240 8.62 26.05 -5.37
CA THR A 240 9.97 26.57 -5.09
C THR A 240 11.01 26.14 -6.12
N HIS A 241 10.81 25.00 -6.79
CA HIS A 241 11.77 24.43 -7.73
C HIS A 241 11.12 24.02 -9.05
N THR A 242 10.73 25.00 -9.85
CA THR A 242 10.08 24.76 -11.16
C THR A 242 10.99 24.06 -12.18
N GLN A 243 12.31 24.15 -12.02
CA GLN A 243 13.31 23.55 -12.92
C GLN A 243 14.06 22.32 -12.36
N ARG A 244 13.99 22.04 -11.04
CA ARG A 244 14.69 20.87 -10.47
C ARG A 244 13.74 19.68 -10.35
N MET A 245 14.22 18.51 -10.79
CA MET A 245 13.52 17.24 -10.67
C MET A 245 13.18 16.95 -9.20
N LEU A 246 11.95 16.51 -8.93
CA LEU A 246 11.56 16.08 -7.60
C LEU A 246 12.33 14.81 -7.21
N PRO A 247 12.79 14.69 -5.96
CA PRO A 247 13.33 13.41 -5.49
C PRO A 247 12.23 12.34 -5.50
N PRO A 248 12.59 11.05 -5.66
CA PRO A 248 11.65 9.94 -5.55
C PRO A 248 10.83 10.01 -4.26
N PRO A 249 9.50 10.03 -4.31
CA PRO A 249 8.67 10.09 -3.11
C PRO A 249 8.79 8.80 -2.30
N VAL A 250 8.53 8.90 -1.00
CA VAL A 250 8.25 7.69 -0.20
C VAL A 250 6.88 7.13 -0.59
N LEU A 251 6.67 5.83 -0.35
CA LEU A 251 5.48 5.12 -0.81
C LEU A 251 4.18 5.73 -0.26
N GLU A 252 4.18 6.24 0.97
CA GLU A 252 3.04 6.91 1.59
C GLU A 252 2.59 8.13 0.79
N VAL A 253 3.54 8.97 0.35
CA VAL A 253 3.24 10.16 -0.46
C VAL A 253 2.69 9.76 -1.82
N LEU A 254 3.24 8.70 -2.43
CA LEU A 254 2.76 8.21 -3.71
C LEU A 254 1.33 7.67 -3.63
N LEU A 255 1.02 6.91 -2.57
CA LEU A 255 -0.34 6.41 -2.29
C LEU A 255 -1.31 7.57 -2.03
N GLU A 256 -0.88 8.57 -1.27
CA GLU A 256 -1.70 9.75 -0.99
C GLU A 256 -2.03 10.53 -2.26
N VAL A 257 -1.04 10.76 -3.14
CA VAL A 257 -1.29 11.38 -4.45
C VAL A 257 -2.23 10.51 -5.28
N ALA A 258 -1.97 9.21 -5.42
CA ALA A 258 -2.83 8.32 -6.20
C ALA A 258 -4.29 8.31 -5.70
N ALA A 259 -4.49 8.28 -4.37
CA ALA A 259 -5.81 8.33 -3.73
C ALA A 259 -6.55 9.64 -4.01
N THR A 260 -5.89 10.79 -3.84
CA THR A 260 -6.49 12.12 -4.13
C THR A 260 -6.86 12.29 -5.60
N GLN A 261 -6.18 11.57 -6.49
CA GLN A 261 -6.42 11.60 -7.92
C GLN A 261 -7.37 10.49 -8.39
N HIS A 262 -7.89 9.66 -7.48
CA HIS A 262 -8.78 8.53 -7.78
C HIS A 262 -8.20 7.58 -8.83
N CYS A 263 -6.89 7.29 -8.76
CA CYS A 263 -6.20 6.44 -9.71
C CYS A 263 -5.31 5.40 -9.00
N GLY A 264 -4.86 4.39 -9.75
CA GLY A 264 -3.88 3.43 -9.25
C GLY A 264 -2.46 3.99 -9.28
N VAL A 265 -1.61 3.54 -8.36
CA VAL A 265 -0.20 3.97 -8.28
C VAL A 265 0.55 3.65 -9.57
N MET A 266 0.35 2.47 -10.13
CA MET A 266 1.06 2.10 -11.37
C MET A 266 0.60 2.96 -12.55
N ALA A 267 -0.70 3.21 -12.69
CA ALA A 267 -1.23 4.12 -13.74
C ALA A 267 -0.64 5.54 -13.61
N LEU A 268 -0.49 6.04 -12.37
CA LEU A 268 0.15 7.33 -12.10
C LEU A 268 1.61 7.39 -12.54
N LEU A 269 2.35 6.28 -12.46
CA LEU A 269 3.77 6.26 -12.79
C LEU A 269 4.07 5.87 -14.25
N THR A 270 3.25 4.99 -14.85
CA THR A 270 3.51 4.46 -16.20
C THR A 270 2.80 5.24 -17.30
N ALA A 271 1.61 5.78 -17.02
CA ALA A 271 0.79 6.49 -18.00
C ALA A 271 0.10 7.71 -17.37
N PRO A 272 0.88 8.68 -16.85
CA PRO A 272 0.29 9.86 -16.22
C PRO A 272 -0.57 10.70 -17.18
N GLU A 273 -0.33 10.65 -18.48
CA GLU A 273 -1.14 11.34 -19.50
C GLU A 273 -2.52 10.70 -19.64
N ALA A 274 -2.65 9.38 -19.46
CA ALA A 274 -3.94 8.70 -19.48
C ALA A 274 -4.83 9.15 -18.30
N ILE A 275 -4.23 9.59 -17.19
CA ILE A 275 -4.96 10.21 -16.08
C ILE A 275 -5.66 11.50 -16.54
N ILE A 276 -5.09 12.23 -17.50
CA ILE A 276 -5.69 13.43 -18.11
C ILE A 276 -6.83 13.06 -19.04
N GLN A 277 -6.63 12.02 -19.86
CA GLN A 277 -7.57 11.62 -20.91
C GLN A 277 -8.87 11.05 -20.35
N THR A 278 -8.83 10.47 -19.15
CA THR A 278 -10.05 10.17 -18.39
C THR A 278 -10.51 11.42 -17.67
N SER A 279 -11.04 12.38 -18.42
CA SER A 279 -11.95 13.32 -17.79
C SER A 279 -13.15 12.49 -17.29
N LEU A 280 -13.45 12.53 -15.99
CA LEU A 280 -14.73 12.03 -15.49
C LEU A 280 -15.92 12.79 -16.11
N TRP A 281 -15.64 13.87 -16.86
CA TRP A 281 -16.56 14.84 -17.44
C TRP A 281 -16.08 15.22 -18.85
N PRO A 282 -16.63 14.65 -19.93
CA PRO A 282 -16.22 15.05 -21.27
C PRO A 282 -16.40 16.55 -21.48
N ASP A 283 -15.43 17.10 -22.22
CA ASP A 283 -15.13 18.50 -22.51
C ASP A 283 -16.24 19.54 -22.29
N ALA A 284 -15.89 20.54 -21.47
CA ALA A 284 -16.48 21.86 -21.53
C ALA A 284 -15.97 22.59 -22.78
N THR A 285 -16.44 22.21 -23.96
CA THR A 285 -16.28 23.00 -25.20
C THR A 285 -17.58 23.03 -25.98
N SER A 286 -18.52 23.84 -25.51
CA SER A 286 -19.30 24.68 -26.41
C SER A 286 -19.54 26.04 -25.74
N ALA A 287 -19.12 27.10 -26.41
CA ALA A 287 -19.32 28.47 -25.98
C ALA A 287 -20.78 28.95 -26.19
N GLN A 288 -21.77 28.05 -26.06
CA GLN A 288 -23.18 28.35 -26.28
C GLN A 288 -24.11 27.99 -25.10
N ASP A 289 -23.62 27.29 -24.08
CA ASP A 289 -24.42 26.96 -22.89
C ASP A 289 -24.17 27.89 -21.70
N ALA A 290 -24.21 29.20 -21.94
CA ALA A 290 -24.23 30.22 -20.88
C ALA A 290 -25.56 30.24 -20.08
N GLY A 291 -26.49 29.31 -20.32
CA GLY A 291 -27.85 29.33 -19.78
C GLY A 291 -28.26 28.19 -18.85
N LEU A 292 -27.48 27.11 -18.71
CA LEU A 292 -27.88 25.95 -17.91
C LEU A 292 -27.05 25.86 -16.63
N ARG A 293 -27.72 26.10 -15.50
CA ARG A 293 -27.15 26.10 -14.15
C ARG A 293 -26.32 24.83 -13.89
N LYS A 294 -24.99 24.99 -13.74
CA LYS A 294 -24.07 23.99 -13.18
C LYS A 294 -24.73 23.27 -11.98
N PRO A 295 -25.01 21.95 -12.01
CA PRO A 295 -25.18 21.21 -10.76
C PRO A 295 -23.83 21.29 -10.03
N ALA A 296 -23.81 22.03 -8.93
CA ALA A 296 -22.59 22.42 -8.23
C ALA A 296 -21.82 21.17 -7.76
N ILE A 297 -20.49 21.20 -7.91
CA ILE A 297 -19.50 20.20 -7.45
C ILE A 297 -19.86 19.48 -6.11
N PRO A 298 -20.45 20.14 -5.09
CA PRO A 298 -20.94 19.47 -3.88
C PRO A 298 -21.90 18.30 -4.11
N LEU A 299 -22.80 18.37 -5.10
CA LEU A 299 -23.78 17.31 -5.40
C LEU A 299 -23.10 16.04 -5.93
N LEU A 300 -22.07 16.20 -6.74
CA LEU A 300 -21.30 15.07 -7.28
C LEU A 300 -20.48 14.40 -6.20
N ARG A 301 -19.87 15.19 -5.31
CA ARG A 301 -19.17 14.68 -4.13
C ARG A 301 -20.12 13.97 -3.17
N LEU A 302 -21.33 14.49 -3.00
CA LEU A 302 -22.38 13.85 -2.21
C LEU A 302 -22.73 12.47 -2.79
N ARG A 303 -23.01 12.39 -4.10
CA ARG A 303 -23.34 11.11 -4.77
C ARG A 303 -22.23 10.07 -4.56
N ALA A 304 -20.99 10.42 -4.91
CA ALA A 304 -19.85 9.52 -4.80
C ALA A 304 -19.60 9.07 -3.35
N LEU A 305 -19.75 9.98 -2.38
CA LEU A 305 -19.63 9.64 -0.97
C LEU A 305 -20.74 8.70 -0.49
N LEU A 306 -21.99 8.98 -0.87
CA LEU A 306 -23.12 8.13 -0.52
C LEU A 306 -23.01 6.75 -1.14
N ASP A 307 -22.62 6.65 -2.42
CA ASP A 307 -22.31 5.38 -3.09
C ASP A 307 -21.25 4.61 -2.30
N HIS A 308 -20.11 5.24 -2.04
CA HIS A 308 -19.01 4.61 -1.32
C HIS A 308 -19.43 4.07 0.06
N LEU A 309 -20.13 4.88 0.86
CA LEU A 309 -20.59 4.50 2.19
C LEU A 309 -21.72 3.45 2.15
N LEU A 310 -22.55 3.45 1.09
CA LEU A 310 -23.63 2.49 0.91
C LEU A 310 -23.17 1.16 0.30
N ASP A 311 -22.07 1.16 -0.46
CA ASP A 311 -21.48 -0.02 -1.12
C ASP A 311 -20.43 -0.71 -0.24
N GLU A 312 -19.84 -0.02 0.74
CA GLU A 312 -19.01 -0.67 1.76
C GLU A 312 -19.83 -1.74 2.52
N ALA A 313 -19.21 -2.93 2.63
CA ALA A 313 -19.71 -4.11 3.33
C ALA A 313 -20.35 -3.76 4.70
N PRO A 314 -21.27 -4.60 5.24
CA PRO A 314 -22.01 -4.34 6.50
C PRO A 314 -21.14 -4.11 7.76
N ALA A 315 -19.81 -4.15 7.63
CA ALA A 315 -18.83 -3.99 8.69
C ALA A 315 -18.39 -2.53 8.96
N ALA A 316 -18.87 -1.52 8.23
CA ALA A 316 -18.57 -0.11 8.51
C ALA A 316 -19.75 0.61 9.21
N TYR A 317 -19.44 1.48 10.17
CA TYR A 317 -20.46 2.33 10.82
C TYR A 317 -20.81 3.51 9.91
N LEU A 318 -22.09 3.85 9.81
CA LEU A 318 -22.56 5.07 9.16
C LEU A 318 -22.85 6.11 10.24
N PRO A 319 -22.25 7.30 10.20
CA PRO A 319 -22.65 8.41 11.06
C PRO A 319 -23.86 9.15 10.46
N PRO A 320 -24.57 9.99 11.22
CA PRO A 320 -25.72 10.73 10.72
C PRO A 320 -25.28 11.66 9.59
N LEU A 321 -26.09 11.78 8.54
CA LEU A 321 -25.77 12.67 7.41
C LEU A 321 -25.52 14.10 7.85
N ALA A 322 -26.21 14.56 8.90
CA ALA A 322 -26.01 15.88 9.48
C ALA A 322 -24.57 16.14 9.96
N SER A 323 -23.79 15.11 10.32
CA SER A 323 -22.37 15.27 10.71
C SER A 323 -21.42 15.26 9.52
N ILE A 324 -21.87 14.82 8.34
CA ILE A 324 -21.05 14.65 7.14
C ILE A 324 -21.26 15.82 6.18
N LEU A 325 -22.53 16.18 5.93
CA LEU A 325 -22.92 17.20 4.94
C LEU A 325 -22.25 18.57 5.13
N PRO A 326 -21.99 19.06 6.36
CA PRO A 326 -21.23 20.30 6.56
C PRO A 326 -19.83 20.26 5.94
N ARG A 327 -19.18 19.08 5.88
CA ARG A 327 -17.87 18.89 5.24
C ARG A 327 -17.92 18.98 3.71
N LEU A 328 -19.11 18.77 3.13
CA LEU A 328 -19.38 18.98 1.71
C LEU A 328 -19.91 20.38 1.41
N GLY A 329 -20.08 21.22 2.44
CA GLY A 329 -20.70 22.53 2.32
C GLY A 329 -22.19 22.48 1.97
N MET A 330 -22.88 21.41 2.37
CA MET A 330 -24.29 21.19 2.06
C MET A 330 -25.15 21.09 3.32
N GLU A 331 -26.39 21.54 3.20
CA GLU A 331 -27.43 21.31 4.20
C GLU A 331 -28.22 20.02 3.92
N LEU A 332 -28.78 19.41 4.98
CA LEU A 332 -29.59 18.18 4.84
C LEU A 332 -30.80 18.37 3.92
N ALA A 333 -31.45 19.53 3.97
CA ALA A 333 -32.56 19.85 3.08
C ALA A 333 -32.13 19.86 1.61
N GLN A 334 -30.96 20.44 1.30
CA GLN A 334 -30.40 20.49 -0.05
C GLN A 334 -30.01 19.09 -0.54
N ALA A 335 -29.40 18.28 0.33
CA ALA A 335 -29.05 16.89 0.02
C ALA A 335 -30.29 16.03 -0.26
N ARG A 336 -31.36 16.18 0.53
CA ARG A 336 -32.63 15.47 0.33
C ARG A 336 -33.32 15.88 -0.97
N GLN A 337 -33.30 17.15 -1.30
CA GLN A 337 -33.90 17.66 -2.53
C GLN A 337 -33.13 17.18 -3.78
N ALA A 338 -31.80 17.15 -3.70
CA ALA A 338 -30.97 16.74 -4.83
C ALA A 338 -30.91 15.21 -5.01
N GLU A 339 -30.81 14.44 -3.93
CA GLU A 339 -30.61 12.98 -3.94
C GLU A 339 -31.57 12.22 -3.02
N PRO A 340 -32.91 12.33 -3.23
CA PRO A 340 -33.90 11.82 -2.28
C PRO A 340 -33.76 10.30 -2.04
N GLY A 341 -33.55 9.51 -3.10
CA GLY A 341 -33.42 8.06 -3.00
C GLY A 341 -32.18 7.60 -2.22
N ARG A 342 -31.03 8.22 -2.49
CA ARG A 342 -29.76 7.88 -1.81
C ARG A 342 -29.76 8.30 -0.35
N VAL A 343 -30.26 9.50 -0.07
CA VAL A 343 -30.38 10.00 1.30
C VAL A 343 -31.36 9.13 2.11
N ALA A 344 -32.50 8.74 1.53
CA ALA A 344 -33.44 7.85 2.20
C ALA A 344 -32.81 6.48 2.52
N ARG A 345 -32.12 5.86 1.54
CA ARG A 345 -31.43 4.57 1.74
C ARG A 345 -30.33 4.67 2.81
N TYR A 346 -29.59 5.77 2.84
CA TYR A 346 -28.59 6.04 3.87
C TYR A 346 -29.23 6.16 5.26
N GLN A 347 -30.29 6.96 5.40
CA GLN A 347 -30.98 7.15 6.67
C GLN A 347 -31.60 5.84 7.19
N GLN A 348 -32.16 5.03 6.30
CA GLN A 348 -32.67 3.70 6.65
C GLN A 348 -31.54 2.77 7.14
N ARG A 349 -30.39 2.75 6.45
CA ARG A 349 -29.23 1.95 6.89
C ARG A 349 -28.71 2.45 8.24
N TYR A 350 -28.65 3.77 8.46
CA TYR A 350 -28.22 4.37 9.72
C TYR A 350 -29.05 3.88 10.92
N VAL A 351 -30.37 3.98 10.83
CA VAL A 351 -31.30 3.59 11.90
C VAL A 351 -31.23 2.09 12.22
N ARG A 352 -30.97 1.25 11.20
CA ARG A 352 -30.85 -0.21 11.37
C ARG A 352 -29.59 -0.65 12.13
N GLN A 353 -28.63 0.24 12.40
CA GLN A 353 -27.35 -0.13 13.03
C GLN A 353 -27.44 -0.35 14.54
N GLY A 354 -28.51 0.10 15.21
CA GLY A 354 -28.70 -0.15 16.63
C GLY A 354 -29.57 0.86 17.35
N THR A 355 -29.57 0.79 18.67
CA THR A 355 -30.36 1.69 19.54
C THR A 355 -29.80 3.11 19.54
N SER A 356 -30.67 4.11 19.78
CA SER A 356 -30.28 5.52 19.82
C SER A 356 -29.11 5.82 20.77
N ALA A 357 -29.04 5.12 21.91
CA ALA A 357 -27.94 5.26 22.87
C ALA A 357 -26.61 4.68 22.36
N ARG A 358 -26.63 3.61 21.55
CA ARG A 358 -25.44 3.07 20.89
C ARG A 358 -24.98 3.98 19.77
N LEU A 359 -25.90 4.41 18.90
CA LEU A 359 -25.59 5.30 17.77
C LEU A 359 -24.96 6.62 18.26
N ARG A 360 -25.52 7.23 19.32
CA ARG A 360 -24.96 8.46 19.89
C ARG A 360 -23.52 8.29 20.38
N ARG A 361 -23.17 7.14 20.98
CA ARG A 361 -21.79 6.84 21.41
C ARG A 361 -20.85 6.68 20.22
N LEU A 362 -21.28 5.98 19.18
CA LEU A 362 -20.50 5.80 17.95
C LEU A 362 -20.32 7.13 17.20
N ASP A 363 -21.34 7.99 17.18
CA ASP A 363 -21.27 9.33 16.58
C ASP A 363 -20.26 10.23 17.27
N ILE A 364 -20.29 10.27 18.60
CA ILE A 364 -19.29 11.01 19.39
C ILE A 364 -17.90 10.47 19.11
N ALA A 365 -17.73 9.14 19.06
CA ALA A 365 -16.45 8.52 18.79
C ALA A 365 -15.93 8.82 17.38
N VAL A 366 -16.78 8.77 16.35
CA VAL A 366 -16.41 9.18 14.97
C VAL A 366 -16.02 10.64 14.94
N ALA A 367 -16.81 11.52 15.55
CA ALA A 367 -16.51 12.95 15.61
C ALA A 367 -15.16 13.19 16.28
N GLN A 368 -14.89 12.62 17.46
CA GLN A 368 -13.61 12.75 18.14
C GLN A 368 -12.45 12.19 17.32
N THR A 369 -12.65 11.03 16.68
CA THR A 369 -11.63 10.39 15.84
C THR A 369 -11.28 11.27 14.63
N LEU A 370 -12.28 11.90 14.02
CA LEU A 370 -12.10 12.82 12.89
C LEU A 370 -11.34 14.10 13.23
N HIS A 371 -11.37 14.54 14.50
CA HIS A 371 -10.58 15.67 14.99
C HIS A 371 -9.19 15.25 15.49
N SER A 372 -8.88 13.95 15.48
CA SER A 372 -7.57 13.44 15.87
C SER A 372 -6.50 13.91 14.89
N SER A 373 -5.41 14.47 15.43
CA SER A 373 -4.21 14.84 14.67
C SER A 373 -3.60 13.68 13.87
N ALA A 374 -3.92 12.43 14.25
CA ALA A 374 -3.51 11.22 13.55
C ALA A 374 -4.17 11.07 12.16
N LEU A 375 -5.38 11.61 11.96
CA LEU A 375 -6.10 11.60 10.68
C LEU A 375 -6.02 12.93 9.92
N THR A 376 -5.82 14.05 10.62
CA THR A 376 -5.78 15.38 9.97
C THR A 376 -4.43 15.76 9.39
N SER A 377 -3.35 15.02 9.71
CA SER A 377 -1.99 15.33 9.25
C SER A 377 -1.55 14.62 7.95
N SER A 378 -2.25 13.56 7.53
CA SER A 378 -1.98 12.83 6.27
C SER A 378 -3.18 11.97 5.89
N LEU A 379 -3.54 11.92 4.60
CA LEU A 379 -4.66 11.13 4.09
C LEU A 379 -4.40 9.62 4.16
N VAL A 380 -3.14 9.19 4.31
CA VAL A 380 -2.78 7.78 4.47
C VAL A 380 -2.15 7.61 5.86
N PRO A 381 -2.95 7.40 6.93
CA PRO A 381 -2.39 7.15 8.25
C PRO A 381 -1.56 5.86 8.22
N THR A 382 -0.34 5.89 8.76
CA THR A 382 0.51 4.71 8.81
C THR A 382 -0.19 3.57 9.58
N PRO A 383 0.09 2.29 9.30
CA PRO A 383 -0.49 1.17 10.03
C PRO A 383 -0.30 1.26 11.55
N ALA A 384 0.86 1.78 11.99
CA ALA A 384 1.12 2.05 13.40
C ALA A 384 0.20 3.14 13.97
N ARG A 385 -0.07 4.21 13.20
CA ARG A 385 -1.03 5.26 13.59
C ARG A 385 -2.47 4.73 13.59
N LEU A 386 -2.85 3.91 12.62
CA LEU A 386 -4.16 3.24 12.59
C LEU A 386 -4.34 2.28 13.78
N ALA A 387 -3.30 1.50 14.11
CA ALA A 387 -3.31 0.62 15.28
C ALA A 387 -3.41 1.43 16.59
N GLN A 388 -2.66 2.52 16.74
CA GLN A 388 -2.75 3.42 17.89
C GLN A 388 -4.13 4.09 17.98
N LEU A 389 -4.70 4.52 16.84
CA LEU A 389 -6.04 5.09 16.78
C LEU A 389 -7.09 4.07 17.23
N ARG A 390 -7.05 2.84 16.68
CA ARG A 390 -7.91 1.73 17.10
C ARG A 390 -7.78 1.46 18.59
N GLN A 391 -6.56 1.43 19.13
CA GLN A 391 -6.32 1.18 20.54
C GLN A 391 -6.89 2.30 21.43
N ARG A 392 -6.75 3.57 21.03
CA ARG A 392 -7.36 4.71 21.74
C ARG A 392 -8.88 4.69 21.71
N VAL A 393 -9.47 4.35 20.57
CA VAL A 393 -10.93 4.25 20.43
C VAL A 393 -11.48 3.04 21.20
N ALA A 394 -10.74 1.93 21.23
CA ALA A 394 -11.09 0.71 21.98
C ALA A 394 -11.08 0.88 23.50
N TRP A 395 -10.52 1.97 24.04
CA TRP A 395 -10.64 2.29 25.48
C TRP A 395 -12.06 2.68 25.88
N HIS A 396 -12.88 3.11 24.93
CA HIS A 396 -14.22 3.64 25.17
C HIS A 396 -15.32 2.86 24.44
N LEU A 397 -14.95 1.89 23.61
CA LEU A 397 -15.86 1.09 22.78
C LEU A 397 -15.43 -0.37 22.74
N ALA A 398 -16.39 -1.26 22.49
CA ALA A 398 -16.08 -2.66 22.19
C ALA A 398 -15.16 -2.75 20.96
N PRO A 399 -14.26 -3.75 20.87
CA PRO A 399 -13.27 -3.84 19.79
C PRO A 399 -13.86 -3.78 18.37
N GLU A 400 -15.01 -4.43 18.16
CA GLU A 400 -15.72 -4.41 16.87
C GLU A 400 -16.25 -3.01 16.52
N ASP A 401 -16.77 -2.30 17.51
CA ASP A 401 -17.30 -0.94 17.35
C ASP A 401 -16.14 0.06 17.16
N ALA A 402 -15.00 -0.15 17.81
CA ALA A 402 -13.78 0.63 17.57
C ALA A 402 -13.24 0.46 16.15
N ALA A 403 -13.24 -0.77 15.62
CA ALA A 403 -12.84 -1.04 14.24
C ALA A 403 -13.77 -0.34 13.23
N LYS A 404 -15.09 -0.42 13.45
CA LYS A 404 -16.12 0.28 12.67
C LYS A 404 -15.92 1.80 12.68
N VAL A 405 -15.75 2.39 13.86
CA VAL A 405 -15.53 3.84 14.03
C VAL A 405 -14.26 4.29 13.31
N CYS A 406 -13.15 3.54 13.43
CA CYS A 406 -11.91 3.87 12.75
C CYS A 406 -12.04 3.80 11.23
N ALA A 407 -12.66 2.75 10.69
CA ALA A 407 -12.90 2.63 9.25
C ALA A 407 -13.71 3.81 8.71
N THR A 408 -14.76 4.18 9.44
CA THR A 408 -15.63 5.32 9.12
C THR A 408 -14.88 6.65 9.16
N ALA A 409 -14.11 6.89 10.22
CA ALA A 409 -13.36 8.14 10.38
C ALA A 409 -12.28 8.29 9.31
N VAL A 410 -11.64 7.18 8.90
CA VAL A 410 -10.68 7.17 7.79
C VAL A 410 -11.37 7.55 6.47
N ALA A 411 -12.49 6.89 6.13
CA ALA A 411 -13.25 7.21 4.92
C ALA A 411 -13.66 8.69 4.86
N LEU A 412 -14.04 9.26 6.02
CA LEU A 412 -14.47 10.65 6.15
C LEU A 412 -13.32 11.67 6.30
N SER A 413 -12.10 11.24 6.64
CA SER A 413 -10.94 12.14 6.78
C SER A 413 -10.46 12.73 5.46
N HIS A 414 -10.85 12.14 4.33
CA HIS A 414 -10.55 12.66 2.99
C HIS A 414 -11.42 13.87 2.60
N LEU A 415 -12.47 14.15 3.37
CA LEU A 415 -13.31 15.33 3.15
C LEU A 415 -12.67 16.56 3.79
N PRO A 416 -12.63 17.71 3.09
CA PRO A 416 -12.06 18.94 3.64
C PRO A 416 -12.76 19.30 4.95
N ALA A 417 -11.98 19.51 6.01
CA ALA A 417 -12.49 20.13 7.23
C ALA A 417 -12.89 21.57 6.90
N ARG A 418 -14.09 22.00 7.31
CA ARG A 418 -14.38 23.44 7.38
C ARG A 418 -13.46 24.01 8.47
N GLY A 419 -12.71 25.06 8.10
CA GLY A 419 -12.00 25.91 9.06
C GLY A 419 -12.98 26.68 9.93
#